data_AF-A0A964D454-F1
#
_entry.id   AF-A0A964D454-F1
#
_cell.length_a   1.000
_cell.length_b   1.000
_cell.length_c   1.000
_cell.angle_alpha   90.00
_cell.angle_beta   90.00
_cell.angle_gamma   90.00
#
_symmetry.space_group_name_H-M   'P 1'
#
loop_
_entity.id
_entity.type
_entity.pdbx_description
1 polymer ?
#
loop_
_entity_poly.entity_id
_entity_poly.type
_entity_poly.pdbx_seq_one_letter_code
_entity_poly.pdbx_strand_id
1 'polypeptide(L)' 'MTDEDEQIARLEVHRDMIGWLIMELSKEGIEAKRTTGNNPKGDILIVNQQDVPRIKQLLRNLQVEFNS' A
#
# COMPACT_ATOMS: atom_id res chain seq x y z
N MET A 1 19.95 14.28 11.17
CA MET A 1 18.54 13.86 11.03
C MET A 1 17.86 14.25 12.32
N THR A 2 16.82 15.08 12.20
CA THR A 2 15.94 15.44 13.30
C THR A 2 14.74 14.50 13.34
N ASP A 3 14.04 14.43 14.46
CA ASP A 3 12.81 13.61 14.60
C ASP A 3 11.73 14.01 13.57
N GLU A 4 11.75 15.27 13.11
CA GLU A 4 10.88 15.78 12.04
C GLU A 4 11.26 15.20 10.67
N ASP A 5 12.56 15.13 10.35
CA ASP A 5 13.05 14.53 9.10
C ASP A 5 12.69 13.03 9.02
N GLU A 6 12.78 12.32 10.14
CA GLU A 6 12.38 10.91 10.22
C GLU A 6 10.88 10.70 10.03
N GLN A 7 10.05 11.60 10.56
CA GLN A 7 8.61 11.58 10.33
C GLN A 7 8.26 11.83 8.86
N ILE A 8 8.91 12.82 8.23
CA ILE A 8 8.71 13.12 6.81
C ILE A 8 9.08 11.91 5.96
N ALA A 9 10.26 11.32 6.20
CA ALA A 9 10.73 10.14 5.47
C ALA A 9 9.76 8.94 5.60
N ARG A 10 9.21 8.70 6.79
CA ARG A 10 8.22 7.63 7.01
C ARG A 10 6.92 7.87 6.22
N LEU A 11 6.46 9.11 6.17
CA LEU A 11 5.24 9.49 5.44
C LEU A 11 5.44 9.35 3.92
N GLU A 12 6.61 9.73 3.40
CA GLU A 12 6.97 9.58 2.00
C GLU A 12 7.04 8.11 1.58
N VAL A 13 7.75 7.29 2.36
CA VAL A 13 7.83 5.84 2.11
C VAL A 13 6.44 5.19 2.14
N HIS A 14 5.58 5.57 3.09
CA HIS A 14 4.21 5.05 3.15
C HIS A 14 3.40 5.43 1.91
N ARG A 15 3.45 6.70 1.49
CA ARG A 15 2.76 7.22 0.30
C ARG A 15 3.20 6.50 -0.97
N ASP A 16 4.49 6.27 -1.10
CA ASP A 16 5.07 5.65 -2.29
C ASP A 16 4.76 4.15 -2.32
N MET A 17 4.79 3.48 -1.16
CA MET A 17 4.42 2.07 -1.02
C MET A 17 2.96 1.81 -1.41
N ILE A 18 2.01 2.64 -0.95
CA ILE A 18 0.60 2.43 -1.31
C ILE A 18 0.34 2.73 -2.79
N GLY A 19 1.02 3.74 -3.35
CA GLY A 19 0.97 4.04 -4.78
C GLY A 19 1.47 2.86 -5.62
N TRP A 20 2.59 2.28 -5.22
CA TRP A 20 3.15 1.08 -5.86
C TRP A 20 2.19 -0.12 -5.75
N LEU A 21 1.59 -0.37 -4.58
CA LEU A 21 0.64 -1.47 -4.42
C LEU A 21 -0.59 -1.31 -5.33
N ILE A 22 -1.16 -0.11 -5.43
CA ILE A 22 -2.28 0.17 -6.34
C ILE A 22 -1.91 -0.12 -7.79
N MET A 23 -0.70 0.25 -8.20
CA MET A 23 -0.19 -0.05 -9.55
C MET A 23 -0.07 -1.57 -9.77
N GLU A 24 0.51 -2.32 -8.84
CA GLU A 24 0.62 -3.79 -8.97
C GLU A 24 -0.76 -4.46 -9.05
N LEU A 25 -1.72 -4.02 -8.23
CA LEU A 25 -3.09 -4.51 -8.30
C LEU A 25 -3.74 -4.20 -9.65
N SER A 26 -3.49 -3.02 -10.21
CA SER A 26 -4.01 -2.66 -11.52
C SER A 26 -3.46 -3.55 -12.65
N LYS A 27 -2.20 -3.99 -12.57
CA LYS A 27 -1.61 -4.94 -13.55
C LYS A 27 -2.32 -6.30 -13.52
N GLU A 28 -2.81 -6.70 -12.36
CA GLU A 28 -3.57 -7.93 -12.11
C GLU A 28 -5.08 -7.79 -12.44
N GLY A 29 -5.50 -6.62 -12.93
CA GLY A 29 -6.89 -6.30 -13.24
C GLY A 29 -7.75 -6.03 -12.00
N ILE A 30 -7.14 -5.72 -10.86
CA ILE A 30 -7.84 -5.42 -9.61
C ILE A 30 -7.92 -3.91 -9.44
N GLU A 31 -9.14 -3.37 -9.46
CA GLU A 31 -9.35 -1.95 -9.17
C GLU A 31 -9.20 -1.70 -7.66
N ALA A 32 -8.29 -0.79 -7.31
CA ALA A 32 -8.06 -0.37 -5.94
C ALA A 32 -7.90 1.16 -5.88
N LYS A 33 -8.40 1.76 -4.80
CA LYS A 33 -8.27 3.21 -4.54
C LYS A 33 -7.87 3.43 -3.10
N ARG A 34 -7.02 4.43 -2.85
CA ARG A 34 -6.78 4.90 -1.47
C ARG A 34 -7.81 5.95 -1.09
N THR A 35 -8.10 6.05 0.20
CA THR A 35 -8.84 7.19 0.74
C THR A 35 -8.11 8.50 0.50
N THR A 36 -8.85 9.60 0.31
CA THR A 36 -8.30 10.95 0.22
C THR A 36 -8.34 11.63 1.59
N GLY A 37 -7.23 12.23 2.02
CA GLY A 37 -7.11 13.02 3.26
C GLY A 37 -6.18 12.39 4.30
N ASN A 38 -5.61 13.22 5.17
CA ASN A 38 -4.79 12.77 6.30
C ASN A 38 -5.68 12.08 7.33
N ASN A 39 -5.80 10.76 7.23
CA ASN A 39 -6.45 9.95 8.26
C ASN A 39 -5.39 9.57 9.32
N PRO A 40 -5.62 9.84 10.61
CA PRO A 40 -4.68 9.45 11.67
C PRO A 40 -4.50 7.93 11.80
N LYS A 41 -5.38 7.13 11.17
CA LYS A 41 -5.26 5.66 11.06
C LYS A 41 -4.49 5.20 9.82
N GLY A 42 -3.92 6.12 9.04
CA GLY A 42 -3.19 5.86 7.80
C GLY A 42 -4.09 5.77 6.57
N ASP A 43 -3.48 5.52 5.41
CA ASP A 43 -4.21 5.36 4.15
C ASP A 43 -4.98 4.03 4.15
N ILE A 44 -6.27 4.08 3.80
CA ILE A 44 -7.11 2.88 3.67
C ILE A 44 -7.21 2.52 2.18
N LEU A 45 -6.85 1.29 1.85
CA LEU A 45 -7.05 0.73 0.52
C LEU A 45 -8.47 0.18 0.38
N ILE A 46 -9.24 0.74 -0.55
CA ILE A 46 -10.59 0.31 -0.91
C ILE A 46 -10.49 -0.63 -2.10
N VAL A 47 -11.05 -1.83 -1.95
CA VAL A 47 -10.99 -2.93 -2.92
C VAL A 47 -12.33 -3.64 -2.98
N ASN A 48 -12.63 -4.33 -4.09
CA ASN A 48 -13.82 -5.17 -4.16
C ASN A 48 -13.65 -6.41 -3.28
N GLN A 49 -14.73 -6.83 -2.63
CA GLN A 49 -14.71 -7.98 -1.71
C GLN A 49 -14.24 -9.27 -2.38
N GLN A 50 -14.62 -9.48 -3.65
CA GLN A 50 -14.24 -10.65 -4.44
C GLN A 50 -12.74 -10.76 -4.70
N ASP A 51 -12.01 -9.64 -4.70
CA ASP A 51 -10.58 -9.60 -5.00
C ASP A 51 -9.72 -9.82 -3.73
N VAL A 52 -10.31 -9.77 -2.54
CA VAL A 52 -9.61 -9.92 -1.25
C VAL A 52 -8.72 -11.18 -1.19
N PRO A 53 -9.15 -12.38 -1.62
CA PRO A 53 -8.29 -13.56 -1.61
C PRO A 53 -7.06 -13.40 -2.52
N ARG A 54 -7.21 -12.83 -3.72
CA ARG A 54 -6.11 -12.58 -4.66
C ARG A 54 -5.12 -11.57 -4.10
N ILE A 55 -5.62 -10.47 -3.54
CA ILE A 55 -4.79 -9.42 -2.92
C ILE A 55 -3.95 -10.00 -1.78
N LYS A 56 -4.55 -10.81 -0.90
CA LYS A 56 -3.81 -11.48 0.18
C LYS A 56 -2.70 -12.38 -0.34
N GLN A 57 -2.93 -13.09 -1.44
CA GLN A 57 -1.91 -13.95 -2.03
C GLN A 57 -0.78 -13.12 -2.65
N LEU A 58 -1.11 -12.04 -3.35
CA LEU A 58 -0.11 -11.13 -3.92
C LEU A 58 0.79 -10.54 -2.83
N LEU A 59 0.22 -10.04 -1.72
CA LEU A 59 0.98 -9.52 -0.59
C LEU A 59 1.92 -10.56 0.03
N ARG A 60 1.48 -11.83 0.12
CA ARG A 60 2.36 -12.92 0.60
C ARG A 60 3.52 -13.18 -0.34
N ASN A 61 3.27 -13.19 -1.65
CA ASN A 61 4.32 -13.39 -2.65
C ASN A 61 5.38 -12.27 -2.57
N LEU A 62 4.92 -11.02 -2.45
CA LEU A 62 5.81 -9.86 -2.28
C LEU A 62 6.63 -9.93 -0.99
N GLN A 63 6.02 -10.35 0.12
CA GLN A 63 6.74 -10.53 1.39
C GLN A 63 7.88 -11.56 1.23
N VAL A 64 7.63 -12.66 0.51
CA VAL A 64 8.66 -13.66 0.23
C VAL A 64 9.74 -13.08 -0.69
N GLU A 65 9.36 -12.34 -1.73
CA GLU A 65 10.34 -11.81 -2.70
C GLU A 65 11.31 -10.80 -2.09
N PHE A 66 10.82 -9.88 -1.25
CA PHE A 66 11.63 -8.74 -0.78
C PHE A 66 12.16 -8.87 0.64
N ASN A 67 11.59 -9.74 1.47
CA ASN A 67 11.93 -9.85 2.90
C ASN A 67 12.37 -11.27 3.31
N SER A 68 12.80 -12.11 2.36
CA SER A 68 13.40 -13.42 2.66
C SER A 68 14.85 -13.32 3.14
#